data_AF-A0A2V9PA39-F1
#
_entry.id   AF-A0A2V9PA39-F1
#
_cell.length_a   1.000
_cell.length_b   1.000
_cell.length_c   1.000
_cell.angle_alpha   90.00
_cell.angle_beta   90.00
_cell.angle_gamma   90.00
#
_symmetry.space_group_name_H-M   'P 1'
#
loop_
_entity.id
_entity.type
_entity.pdbx_description
1 polymer ?
#
loop_
_entity_poly.entity_id
_entity_poly.type
_entity_poly.pdbx_seq_one_letter_code
_entity_poly.pdbx_strand_id
1 'polypeptide(L)'
;MTHSETIFERICRNAGYQIVRPSLRDRERVPTADFVVSTSAFRLVAEVEELRPNKGDIRQIDSIRRGETTAYGCTIGARPRQHIRRAARQLKPYSAEGISLLVVLYDNVRVGDIRIAYPMFYLQPHDIDAAMYGDRTAYISLATCAPTEADRNGGRRTCKANEKKYISAGAVISDHDDATMIFYHNQFADVPLTPPAFRGRNFFHLQKVRGDPWKWIPVA
;
A
#
# COMPACT_ATOMS: atom_id res chain seq x y z
N MET A 1 14.37 -1.56 -14.51
CA MET A 1 13.04 -1.04 -14.15
C MET A 1 12.09 -2.22 -14.08
N THR A 2 11.35 -2.39 -12.99
CA THR A 2 10.31 -3.43 -12.88
C THR A 2 9.07 -3.08 -13.71
N HIS A 3 8.13 -4.03 -13.83
CA HIS A 3 6.88 -3.80 -14.56
C HIS A 3 5.99 -2.79 -13.80
N SER A 4 5.90 -2.92 -12.48
CA SER A 4 5.21 -1.93 -11.63
C SER A 4 5.79 -0.52 -11.75
N GLU A 5 7.13 -0.37 -11.75
CA GLU A 5 7.80 0.93 -11.96
C GLU A 5 7.41 1.53 -13.32
N THR A 6 7.36 0.71 -14.37
CA THR A 6 6.98 1.15 -15.73
C THR A 6 5.53 1.63 -15.77
N ILE A 7 4.61 0.90 -15.13
CA ILE A 7 3.20 1.29 -15.05
C ILE A 7 3.05 2.59 -14.28
N PHE A 8 3.68 2.71 -13.12
CA PHE A 8 3.61 3.92 -12.30
C PHE A 8 4.16 5.14 -13.05
N GLU A 9 5.30 4.99 -13.72
CA GLU A 9 5.90 6.04 -14.55
C GLU A 9 4.96 6.46 -15.70
N ARG A 10 4.32 5.51 -16.37
CA ARG A 10 3.33 5.77 -17.42
C ARG A 10 2.12 6.52 -16.88
N ILE A 11 1.55 6.09 -15.75
CA ILE A 11 0.43 6.78 -15.09
C ILE A 11 0.79 8.23 -14.78
N CYS A 12 1.97 8.46 -14.22
CA CYS A 12 2.44 9.78 -13.87
C CYS A 12 2.59 10.68 -15.11
N ARG A 13 3.29 10.19 -16.14
CA ARG A 13 3.49 10.93 -17.40
C ARG A 13 2.18 11.25 -18.10
N ASN A 14 1.25 10.30 -18.18
CA ASN A 14 -0.05 10.48 -18.83
C ASN A 14 -0.91 11.53 -18.11
N ALA A 15 -0.74 11.69 -16.80
CA ALA A 15 -1.40 12.71 -16.02
C ALA A 15 -0.64 14.05 -15.96
N GLY A 16 0.45 14.20 -16.72
CA GLY A 16 1.23 15.43 -16.82
C GLY A 16 2.19 15.68 -15.66
N TYR A 17 2.47 14.66 -14.84
CA TYR A 17 3.45 14.76 -13.76
C TYR A 17 4.88 14.61 -14.29
N GLN A 18 5.79 15.44 -13.79
CA GLN A 18 7.21 15.18 -13.96
C GLN A 18 7.60 14.03 -13.04
N ILE A 19 8.26 13.03 -13.59
CA ILE A 19 8.75 11.88 -12.85
C ILE A 19 10.19 11.60 -13.26
N VAL A 20 11.07 11.51 -12.26
CA VAL A 20 12.50 11.24 -12.46
C VAL A 20 12.98 10.27 -11.40
N ARG A 21 14.03 9.51 -11.69
CA ARG A 21 14.74 8.76 -10.66
C ARG A 21 15.56 9.74 -9.81
N PRO A 22 15.58 9.60 -8.48
CA PRO A 22 16.48 10.41 -7.66
C PRO A 22 17.93 10.13 -8.08
N SER A 23 18.77 11.17 -8.03
CA SER A 23 20.21 10.95 -8.18
C SER A 23 20.69 10.02 -7.08
N LEU A 24 21.62 9.12 -7.43
CA LEU A 24 22.32 8.34 -6.43
C LEU A 24 22.96 9.33 -5.45
N ARG A 25 22.61 9.24 -4.16
CA ARG A 25 23.38 9.97 -3.14
C ARG A 25 24.78 9.37 -3.18
N ASP A 26 25.81 10.21 -3.25
CA ASP A 26 27.24 9.85 -3.42
C ASP A 26 27.85 8.90 -2.36
N ARG A 27 27.01 8.27 -1.52
CA ARG A 27 27.38 7.18 -0.63
C ARG A 27 26.66 5.92 -1.11
N GLU A 28 27.39 5.09 -1.85
CA GLU A 28 27.00 3.87 -2.60
C GLU A 28 26.25 2.75 -1.85
N ARG A 29 25.59 3.00 -0.72
CA ARG A 29 24.92 1.95 0.08
C ARG A 29 23.57 2.33 0.66
N VAL A 30 23.04 3.51 0.39
CA VAL A 30 21.70 3.89 0.87
C VAL A 30 20.67 3.45 -0.18
N PRO A 31 19.70 2.58 0.17
CA PRO A 31 18.59 2.28 -0.71
C PRO A 31 17.91 3.58 -1.14
N THR A 32 17.90 3.84 -2.44
CA THR A 32 17.26 5.01 -3.04
C THR A 32 15.84 4.66 -3.39
N ALA A 33 14.91 5.56 -3.10
CA ALA A 33 13.54 5.42 -3.58
C ALA A 33 13.51 5.37 -5.11
N ASP A 34 12.49 4.74 -5.68
CA ASP A 34 12.41 4.58 -7.14
C ASP A 34 12.23 5.92 -7.88
N PHE A 35 11.39 6.82 -7.36
CA PHE A 35 10.99 8.02 -8.09
C PHE A 35 10.84 9.27 -7.23
N VAL A 36 11.11 10.41 -7.85
CA VAL A 36 10.66 11.74 -7.42
C VAL A 36 9.57 12.16 -8.41
N VAL A 37 8.39 12.49 -7.90
CA VAL A 37 7.26 13.00 -8.69
C VAL A 37 7.01 14.45 -8.33
N SER A 38 6.86 15.32 -9.32
CA SER A 38 6.68 16.74 -9.10
C SER A 38 5.77 17.43 -10.11
N THR A 39 5.20 18.53 -9.65
CA THR A 39 4.61 19.61 -10.45
C THR A 39 5.17 20.93 -9.96
N SER A 40 4.71 22.06 -10.51
CA SER A 40 4.94 23.38 -9.91
C SER A 40 4.31 23.52 -8.52
N ALA A 41 3.29 22.71 -8.18
CA ALA A 41 2.52 22.85 -6.94
C ALA A 41 2.94 21.88 -5.82
N PHE A 42 3.57 20.75 -6.15
CA PHE A 42 4.00 19.77 -5.14
C PHE A 42 5.18 18.94 -5.62
N ARG A 43 5.85 18.32 -4.65
CA ARG A 43 6.91 17.34 -4.85
C ARG A 43 6.75 16.22 -3.84
N LEU A 44 6.96 14.98 -4.28
CA LEU A 44 6.96 13.81 -3.44
C LEU A 44 8.01 12.80 -3.89
N VAL A 45 8.34 11.88 -2.99
CA VAL A 45 9.17 10.71 -3.28
C VAL A 45 8.31 9.48 -3.20
N ALA A 46 8.40 8.62 -4.21
CA ALA A 46 7.63 7.40 -4.32
C ALA A 46 8.55 6.18 -4.41
N GLU A 47 8.11 5.11 -3.75
CA GLU A 47 8.73 3.80 -3.79
C GLU A 47 7.70 2.78 -4.25
N VAL A 48 8.02 1.99 -5.29
CA VAL A 48 7.07 1.13 -6.00
C VAL A 48 7.37 -0.34 -5.71
N GLU A 49 6.41 -1.03 -5.11
CA GLU A 49 6.51 -2.46 -4.79
C GLU A 49 5.56 -3.28 -5.67
N GLU A 50 6.14 -4.24 -6.39
CA GLU A 50 5.40 -5.24 -7.16
C GLU A 50 5.10 -6.46 -6.29
N LEU A 51 3.82 -6.81 -6.15
CA LEU A 51 3.43 -8.06 -5.52
C LEU A 51 3.61 -9.20 -6.52
N ARG A 52 4.29 -10.27 -6.08
CA ARG A 52 4.56 -11.46 -6.86
C ARG A 52 4.01 -12.72 -6.18
N PRO A 53 3.71 -13.78 -6.95
CA PRO A 53 3.35 -15.08 -6.37
C PRO A 53 4.44 -15.57 -5.42
N ASN A 54 4.02 -16.07 -4.26
CA ASN A 54 4.87 -16.81 -3.35
C ASN A 54 4.74 -18.32 -3.59
N LYS A 55 5.54 -19.11 -2.85
CA LYS A 55 5.53 -20.58 -2.97
C LYS A 55 4.15 -21.20 -2.66
N GLY A 56 3.36 -20.60 -1.77
CA GLY A 56 2.01 -21.06 -1.45
C GLY A 56 1.05 -20.83 -2.60
N ASP A 57 1.13 -19.67 -3.24
CA ASP A 57 0.29 -19.33 -4.40
C ASP A 57 0.57 -20.27 -5.59
N ILE A 58 1.86 -20.57 -5.84
CA ILE A 58 2.27 -21.52 -6.89
C ILE A 58 1.70 -22.91 -6.62
N ARG A 59 1.85 -23.41 -5.39
CA ARG A 59 1.29 -24.72 -4.98
C ARG A 59 -0.23 -24.77 -5.12
N GLN A 60 -0.92 -23.68 -4.77
CA GLN A 60 -2.36 -23.60 -4.89
C GLN A 60 -2.79 -23.73 -6.36
N ILE A 61 -2.15 -23.01 -7.28
CA ILE A 61 -2.44 -23.13 -8.71
C ILE A 61 -2.14 -24.52 -9.24
N ASP A 62 -1.02 -25.10 -8.83
CA ASP A 62 -0.67 -26.46 -9.28
C ASP A 62 -1.71 -27.48 -8.79
N SER A 63 -2.26 -27.30 -7.59
CA SER A 63 -3.31 -28.14 -7.04
C SER A 63 -4.64 -27.95 -7.76
N ILE A 64 -5.04 -26.70 -8.05
CA ILE A 64 -6.21 -26.39 -8.88
C ILE A 64 -6.09 -27.02 -10.27
N ARG A 65 -4.92 -26.92 -10.91
CA ARG A 65 -4.63 -27.54 -12.21
C ARG A 65 -4.75 -29.07 -12.20
N ARG A 66 -4.53 -29.70 -11.03
CA ARG A 66 -4.72 -31.15 -10.83
C ARG A 66 -6.15 -31.54 -10.43
N GLY A 67 -7.06 -30.59 -10.28
CA GLY A 67 -8.45 -30.85 -9.86
C GLY A 67 -8.59 -31.21 -8.38
N GLU A 68 -7.61 -30.83 -7.55
CA GLU A 68 -7.61 -31.10 -6.11
C GLU A 68 -8.38 -30.01 -5.33
N THR A 69 -9.00 -30.41 -4.22
CA THR A 69 -9.60 -29.47 -3.26
C THR A 69 -8.54 -28.94 -2.30
N THR A 70 -8.28 -27.62 -2.33
CA THR A 70 -7.36 -26.97 -1.38
C THR A 70 -8.07 -25.95 -0.51
N ALA A 71 -7.91 -26.07 0.80
CA ALA A 71 -8.19 -24.98 1.73
C ALA A 71 -7.02 -23.98 1.71
N TYR A 72 -7.31 -22.71 1.45
CA TYR A 72 -6.33 -21.63 1.50
C TYR A 72 -6.78 -20.57 2.50
N GLY A 73 -5.88 -20.19 3.40
CA GLY A 73 -6.07 -19.09 4.33
C GLY A 73 -4.82 -18.22 4.36
N CYS A 74 -5.02 -16.90 4.41
CA CYS A 74 -3.94 -15.95 4.63
C CYS A 74 -4.32 -14.98 5.76
N THR A 75 -3.32 -14.49 6.49
CA THR A 75 -3.53 -13.37 7.41
C THR A 75 -3.79 -12.11 6.58
N ILE A 76 -4.94 -11.46 6.83
CA ILE A 76 -5.34 -10.22 6.18
C ILE A 76 -4.22 -9.17 6.27
N GLY A 77 -3.95 -8.52 5.14
CA GLY A 77 -2.93 -7.49 5.05
C GLY A 77 -1.47 -7.95 5.21
N ALA A 78 -1.18 -9.24 5.43
CA ALA A 78 0.21 -9.69 5.66
C ALA A 78 1.12 -9.41 4.46
N ARG A 79 0.62 -9.62 3.24
CA ARG A 79 1.36 -9.35 2.00
C ARG A 79 1.64 -7.85 1.80
N PRO A 80 0.62 -6.96 1.72
CA PRO A 80 0.90 -5.53 1.60
C PRO A 80 1.73 -4.98 2.77
N ARG A 81 1.58 -5.51 3.99
CA ARG A 81 2.40 -5.12 5.14
C ARG A 81 3.88 -5.35 4.92
N GLN A 82 4.27 -6.48 4.34
CA GLN A 82 5.67 -6.77 4.04
C GLN A 82 6.25 -5.76 3.05
N HIS A 83 5.50 -5.46 1.98
CA HIS A 83 5.91 -4.49 0.96
C HIS A 83 5.97 -3.07 1.51
N ILE A 84 4.95 -2.61 2.27
CA ILE A 84 4.97 -1.29 2.92
C ILE A 84 6.17 -1.16 3.86
N ARG A 85 6.51 -2.20 4.64
CA ARG A 85 7.68 -2.17 5.53
C ARG A 85 9.00 -2.10 4.75
N ARG A 86 9.10 -2.78 3.62
CA ARG A 86 10.28 -2.72 2.75
C ARG A 86 10.42 -1.33 2.14
N ALA A 87 9.34 -0.82 1.55
CA ALA A 87 9.31 0.51 0.96
C ALA A 87 9.61 1.61 1.98
N ALA A 88 9.08 1.49 3.20
CA ALA A 88 9.35 2.42 4.28
C ALA A 88 10.85 2.56 4.60
N ARG A 89 11.63 1.47 4.51
CA ARG A 89 13.09 1.55 4.70
C ARG A 89 13.77 2.37 3.60
N GLN A 90 13.30 2.27 2.36
CA GLN A 90 13.82 3.01 1.22
C GLN A 90 13.42 4.49 1.26
N LEU A 91 12.24 4.79 1.81
CA LEU A 91 11.73 6.16 1.97
C LEU A 91 12.32 6.87 3.19
N LYS A 92 12.75 6.15 4.23
CA LYS A 92 13.24 6.74 5.49
C LYS A 92 14.33 7.82 5.31
N PRO A 93 15.34 7.66 4.42
CA PRO A 93 16.36 8.68 4.17
C PRO A 93 15.83 10.03 3.66
N TYR A 94 14.61 10.07 3.12
CA TYR A 94 13.95 11.28 2.60
C TYR A 94 13.05 11.95 3.65
N SER A 95 12.86 11.33 4.82
CA SER A 95 11.94 11.83 5.86
C SER A 95 12.30 13.19 6.45
N ALA A 96 13.58 13.61 6.34
CA ALA A 96 14.05 14.90 6.84
C ALA A 96 13.80 16.06 5.85
N GLU A 97 13.37 15.77 4.61
CA GLU A 97 13.21 16.79 3.56
C GLU A 97 11.90 17.57 3.65
N GLY A 98 10.98 17.19 4.55
CA GLY A 98 9.69 17.86 4.70
C GLY A 98 8.75 17.68 3.49
N ILE A 99 8.98 16.65 2.67
CA ILE A 99 8.17 16.32 1.49
C ILE A 99 7.31 15.08 1.73
N SER A 100 6.24 14.92 0.95
CA SER A 100 5.40 13.73 1.03
C SER A 100 6.16 12.48 0.56
N LEU A 101 5.97 11.36 1.28
CA LEU A 101 6.57 10.06 0.96
C LEU A 101 5.47 9.04 0.70
N LEU A 102 5.48 8.46 -0.50
CA LEU A 102 4.43 7.59 -1.03
C LEU A 102 4.94 6.16 -1.21
N VAL A 103 4.23 5.20 -0.65
CA VAL A 103 4.40 3.78 -1.03
C VAL A 103 3.40 3.45 -2.12
N VAL A 104 3.84 2.91 -3.25
CA VAL A 104 2.97 2.48 -4.34
C VAL A 104 3.01 0.95 -4.43
N LEU A 105 1.86 0.30 -4.43
CA LEU A 105 1.71 -1.14 -4.51
C LEU A 105 1.01 -1.51 -5.81
N TYR A 106 1.51 -2.53 -6.50
CA TYR A 106 0.88 -3.09 -7.69
C TYR A 106 0.60 -4.58 -7.50
N ASP A 107 -0.66 -4.98 -7.60
CA ASP A 107 -1.11 -6.37 -7.46
C ASP A 107 -0.95 -7.12 -8.80
N ASN A 108 0.22 -7.70 -9.04
CA ASN A 108 0.46 -8.54 -10.21
C ASN A 108 0.65 -10.02 -9.85
N VAL A 109 -0.10 -10.51 -8.85
CA VAL A 109 0.05 -11.89 -8.39
C VAL A 109 -0.62 -12.85 -9.38
N ARG A 110 0.16 -13.30 -10.38
CA ARG A 110 -0.26 -14.22 -11.45
C ARG A 110 0.70 -15.40 -11.61
N VAL A 111 0.17 -16.59 -11.88
CA VAL A 111 0.98 -17.79 -12.22
C VAL A 111 0.57 -18.26 -13.62
N GLY A 112 1.39 -17.92 -14.62
CA GLY A 112 0.97 -17.95 -16.02
C GLY A 112 -0.18 -16.97 -16.25
N ASP A 113 -1.21 -17.40 -16.97
CA ASP A 113 -2.39 -16.56 -17.24
C ASP A 113 -3.43 -16.56 -16.11
N ILE A 114 -3.16 -17.28 -15.01
CA ILE A 114 -4.10 -17.42 -13.90
C ILE A 114 -3.78 -16.38 -12.83
N ARG A 115 -4.76 -15.53 -12.52
CA ARG A 115 -4.70 -14.63 -11.37
C ARG A 115 -4.94 -15.39 -10.07
N ILE A 116 -4.04 -15.23 -9.12
CA ILE A 116 -4.17 -15.82 -7.80
C ILE A 116 -5.26 -15.07 -7.03
N ALA A 117 -6.09 -15.84 -6.29
CA ALA A 117 -7.17 -15.37 -5.44
C ALA A 117 -8.42 -14.84 -6.14
N TYR A 118 -8.57 -14.93 -7.47
CA TYR A 118 -9.81 -14.52 -8.16
C TYR A 118 -11.08 -15.17 -7.54
N PRO A 119 -12.15 -14.40 -7.25
CA PRO A 119 -12.36 -12.97 -7.55
C PRO A 119 -11.79 -11.99 -6.48
N MET A 120 -11.13 -12.49 -5.44
CA MET A 120 -10.48 -11.68 -4.40
C MET A 120 -9.16 -11.06 -4.87
N PHE A 121 -8.82 -9.93 -4.26
CA PHE A 121 -7.61 -9.14 -4.55
C PHE A 121 -6.77 -9.03 -3.30
N TYR A 122 -5.44 -8.98 -3.41
CA TYR A 122 -4.56 -8.91 -2.23
C TYR A 122 -4.36 -7.48 -1.68
N LEU A 123 -4.93 -6.49 -2.37
CA LEU A 123 -4.81 -5.07 -2.06
C LEU A 123 -6.19 -4.41 -1.85
N GLN A 124 -7.16 -5.15 -1.31
CA GLN A 124 -8.47 -4.56 -0.98
C GLN A 124 -8.34 -3.54 0.16
N PRO A 125 -9.31 -2.63 0.33
CA PRO A 125 -9.25 -1.60 1.38
C PRO A 125 -9.00 -2.14 2.79
N HIS A 126 -9.48 -3.34 3.11
CA HIS A 126 -9.27 -3.98 4.40
C HIS A 126 -7.87 -4.61 4.55
N ASP A 127 -7.24 -5.07 3.47
CA ASP A 127 -5.84 -5.50 3.49
C ASP A 127 -4.90 -4.32 3.73
N ILE A 128 -5.15 -3.20 3.05
CA ILE A 128 -4.38 -1.97 3.26
C ILE A 128 -4.59 -1.42 4.67
N ASP A 129 -5.84 -1.44 5.16
CA ASP A 129 -6.17 -1.10 6.55
C ASP A 129 -5.35 -1.94 7.55
N ALA A 130 -5.39 -3.26 7.40
CA ALA A 130 -4.67 -4.17 8.28
C ALA A 130 -3.14 -4.05 8.15
N ALA A 131 -2.65 -3.76 6.95
CA ALA A 131 -1.23 -3.59 6.69
C ALA A 131 -0.65 -2.31 7.33
N MET A 132 -1.37 -1.19 7.19
CA MET A 132 -0.99 0.09 7.77
C MET A 132 -1.22 0.10 9.28
N TYR A 133 -2.41 -0.29 9.73
CA TYR A 133 -2.88 -0.01 11.09
C TYR A 133 -2.97 -1.23 12.01
N GLY A 134 -2.68 -2.43 11.51
CA GLY A 134 -2.68 -3.68 12.28
C GLY A 134 -3.97 -4.48 12.17
N ASP A 135 -3.93 -5.69 12.72
CA ASP A 135 -5.08 -6.60 12.70
C ASP A 135 -6.24 -6.01 13.52
N ARG A 136 -7.48 -6.22 13.08
CA ARG A 136 -8.66 -5.85 13.87
C ARG A 136 -8.79 -6.84 15.02
N THR A 137 -8.93 -6.35 16.24
CA THR A 137 -9.09 -7.21 17.42
C THR A 137 -10.35 -6.80 18.16
N ALA A 138 -11.15 -7.79 18.54
CA ALA A 138 -12.25 -7.63 19.46
C ALA A 138 -11.91 -8.43 20.70
N TYR A 139 -11.98 -7.80 21.87
CA TYR A 139 -11.86 -8.52 23.14
C TYR A 139 -13.27 -8.87 23.60
N ILE A 140 -13.45 -10.11 24.03
CA ILE A 140 -14.71 -10.55 24.64
C ILE A 140 -14.42 -10.74 26.11
N SER A 141 -15.10 -9.98 26.95
CA SER A 141 -14.98 -10.15 28.40
C SER A 141 -15.64 -11.47 28.79
N LEU A 142 -14.85 -12.40 29.33
CA LEU A 142 -15.36 -13.71 29.77
C LEU A 142 -16.37 -13.59 30.92
N ALA A 143 -16.30 -12.51 31.71
CA ALA A 143 -17.20 -12.29 32.84
C ALA A 143 -18.59 -11.77 32.43
N THR A 144 -18.67 -11.03 31.31
CA THR A 144 -19.91 -10.36 30.87
C THR A 144 -20.45 -10.91 29.55
N CYS A 145 -19.64 -11.70 28.83
CA CYS A 145 -19.85 -12.09 27.44
C CYS A 145 -20.15 -10.91 26.49
N ALA A 146 -19.91 -9.68 26.94
CA ALA A 146 -20.10 -8.49 26.14
C ALA A 146 -18.87 -8.29 25.24
N PRO A 147 -19.06 -7.97 23.95
CA PRO A 147 -17.97 -7.53 23.10
C PRO A 147 -17.47 -6.18 23.63
N THR A 148 -16.16 -6.02 23.76
CA THR A 148 -15.57 -4.68 23.81
C THR A 148 -15.62 -4.09 22.41
N GLU A 149 -15.62 -2.76 22.30
CA GLU A 149 -15.45 -2.11 21.00
C GLU A 149 -14.22 -2.68 20.28
N ALA A 150 -14.33 -2.85 18.97
CA ALA A 150 -13.22 -3.30 18.15
C ALA A 150 -12.11 -2.25 18.25
N ASP A 151 -11.01 -2.61 18.90
CA ASP A 151 -9.89 -1.72 19.05
C ASP A 151 -8.80 -2.02 18.01
N ARG A 152 -7.92 -1.05 17.81
CA ARG A 152 -6.70 -1.22 17.01
C ARG A 152 -5.50 -1.60 17.89
N ASN A 153 -5.75 -2.30 19.00
CA ASN A 153 -4.68 -2.83 19.85
C ASN A 153 -4.09 -4.13 19.27
N GLY A 154 -4.67 -4.64 18.19
CA GLY A 154 -4.08 -5.72 17.40
C GLY A 154 -2.64 -5.45 16.99
N GLY A 155 -1.85 -6.52 16.96
CA GLY A 155 -0.44 -6.46 16.62
C GLY A 155 -0.16 -6.09 15.16
N ARG A 156 1.14 -6.09 14.80
CA ARG A 156 1.64 -6.01 13.42
C ARG A 156 1.38 -4.70 12.66
N ARG A 157 0.98 -3.63 13.35
CA ARG A 157 0.85 -2.26 12.81
C ARG A 157 2.16 -1.80 12.13
N THR A 158 2.05 -1.15 10.98
CA THR A 158 3.22 -0.56 10.28
C THR A 158 3.33 0.94 10.55
N CYS A 159 2.20 1.65 10.49
CA CYS A 159 2.06 3.08 10.78
C CYS A 159 1.41 3.24 12.15
N LYS A 160 2.05 4.00 13.05
CA LYS A 160 1.58 4.29 14.40
C LYS A 160 1.70 5.77 14.69
N ALA A 161 1.01 6.23 15.74
CA ALA A 161 1.11 7.61 16.21
C ALA A 161 2.55 8.04 16.56
N ASN A 162 3.43 7.09 16.90
CA ASN A 162 4.83 7.30 17.27
C ASN A 162 5.84 6.65 16.32
N GLU A 163 5.39 6.03 15.21
CA GLU A 163 6.28 5.24 14.35
C GLU A 163 5.85 5.33 12.88
N LYS A 164 6.83 5.55 11.99
CA LYS A 164 6.62 5.66 10.53
C LYS A 164 5.60 6.72 10.10
N LYS A 165 5.50 7.80 10.88
CA LYS A 165 4.78 9.03 10.54
C LYS A 165 5.30 9.72 9.26
N TYR A 166 6.53 9.41 8.84
CA TYR A 166 7.07 9.94 7.59
C TYR A 166 6.39 9.40 6.33
N ILE A 167 5.66 8.27 6.41
CA ILE A 167 4.88 7.77 5.27
C ILE A 167 3.61 8.61 5.17
N SER A 168 3.40 9.29 4.06
CA SER A 168 2.23 10.14 3.82
C SER A 168 1.00 9.33 3.44
N ALA A 169 1.17 8.35 2.54
CA ALA A 169 0.10 7.48 2.07
C ALA A 169 0.66 6.16 1.50
N GLY A 170 -0.19 5.15 1.43
CA GLY A 170 -0.02 4.01 0.53
C GLY A 170 -0.95 4.16 -0.67
N ALA A 171 -0.49 3.89 -1.88
CA ALA A 171 -1.30 3.85 -3.09
C ALA A 171 -1.36 2.43 -3.65
N VAL A 172 -2.50 2.07 -4.23
CA VAL A 172 -2.68 0.81 -4.96
C VAL A 172 -2.98 1.15 -6.40
N ILE A 173 -2.18 0.61 -7.32
CA ILE A 173 -2.50 0.61 -8.75
C ILE A 173 -3.42 -0.58 -9.02
N SER A 174 -4.57 -0.29 -9.64
CA SER A 174 -5.50 -1.28 -10.14
C SER A 174 -4.85 -2.06 -11.29
N ASP A 175 -4.86 -3.38 -11.20
CA ASP A 175 -4.36 -4.26 -12.25
C ASP A 175 -5.44 -4.64 -13.27
N HIS A 176 -6.65 -4.09 -13.12
CA HIS A 176 -7.73 -4.25 -14.09
C HIS A 176 -7.51 -3.36 -15.32
N ASP A 177 -6.99 -2.15 -15.10
CA ASP A 177 -6.82 -1.12 -16.13
C ASP A 177 -5.40 -0.54 -16.18
N ASP A 178 -4.52 -0.90 -15.25
CA ASP A 178 -3.16 -0.37 -15.08
C ASP A 178 -3.09 1.16 -15.14
N ALA A 179 -4.15 1.81 -14.66
CA ALA A 179 -4.36 3.25 -14.80
C ALA A 179 -4.99 3.87 -13.56
N THR A 180 -5.91 3.17 -12.90
CA THR A 180 -6.56 3.66 -11.69
C THR A 180 -5.65 3.51 -10.49
N MET A 181 -5.55 4.57 -9.68
CA MET A 181 -4.83 4.56 -8.40
C MET A 181 -5.73 4.96 -7.25
N ILE A 182 -5.68 4.19 -6.17
CA ILE A 182 -6.39 4.47 -4.92
C ILE A 182 -5.36 4.77 -3.83
N PHE A 183 -5.41 5.99 -3.29
CA PHE A 183 -4.55 6.48 -2.22
C PHE A 183 -5.23 6.28 -0.87
N TYR A 184 -4.53 5.63 0.04
CA TYR A 184 -4.90 5.40 1.42
C TYR A 184 -4.03 6.28 2.32
N HIS A 185 -4.58 7.40 2.75
CA HIS A 185 -3.86 8.40 3.55
C HIS A 185 -3.47 7.82 4.92
N ASN A 186 -2.22 8.05 5.32
CA ASN A 186 -1.77 7.73 6.67
C ASN A 186 -2.26 8.81 7.63
N GLN A 187 -3.17 8.46 8.53
CA GLN A 187 -3.73 9.40 9.52
C GLN A 187 -2.68 9.93 10.52
N PHE A 188 -1.51 9.28 10.60
CA PHE A 188 -0.42 9.67 11.48
C PHE A 188 0.71 10.43 10.74
N ALA A 189 0.50 10.80 9.48
CA ALA A 189 1.54 11.40 8.65
C ALA A 189 2.06 12.73 9.24
N ASP A 190 3.39 12.91 9.30
CA ASP A 190 4.03 14.19 9.63
C ASP A 190 3.85 15.19 8.50
N VAL A 191 4.00 14.72 7.26
CA VAL A 191 3.73 15.47 6.03
C VAL A 191 2.62 14.73 5.29
N PRO A 192 1.34 15.08 5.49
CA PRO A 192 0.24 14.44 4.78
C PRO A 192 0.35 14.62 3.27
N LEU A 193 -0.15 13.64 2.53
CA LEU A 193 -0.31 13.79 1.09
C LEU A 193 -1.54 14.70 0.87
N THR A 194 -1.35 16.01 0.91
CA THR A 194 -2.48 16.94 0.76
C THR A 194 -2.97 16.96 -0.70
N PRO A 195 -4.26 16.67 -0.97
CA PRO A 195 -4.84 16.96 -2.29
C PRO A 195 -4.69 18.46 -2.54
N PRO A 196 -3.90 18.90 -3.55
CA PRO A 196 -4.03 18.57 -4.98
C PRO A 196 -3.21 17.42 -5.55
N ALA A 197 -2.38 16.72 -4.78
CA ALA A 197 -1.50 15.70 -5.36
C ALA A 197 -2.32 14.58 -6.01
N PHE A 198 -2.05 14.28 -7.28
CA PHE A 198 -2.79 13.31 -8.11
C PHE A 198 -4.29 13.66 -8.31
N ARG A 199 -4.61 14.43 -9.35
CA ARG A 199 -5.98 14.85 -9.69
C ARG A 199 -6.43 14.20 -11.00
N GLY A 200 -7.69 13.80 -11.05
CA GLY A 200 -8.30 13.23 -12.25
C GLY A 200 -9.28 12.12 -11.93
N ARG A 201 -9.95 11.60 -12.96
CA ARG A 201 -10.99 10.56 -12.82
C ARG A 201 -10.45 9.20 -12.36
N ASN A 202 -9.14 8.98 -12.49
CA ASN A 202 -8.48 7.72 -12.18
C ASN A 202 -7.74 7.76 -10.83
N PHE A 203 -7.82 8.87 -10.08
CA PHE A 203 -7.14 9.03 -8.80
C PHE A 203 -8.16 9.19 -7.68
N PHE A 204 -8.23 8.20 -6.78
CA PHE A 204 -9.19 8.15 -5.68
C PHE A 204 -8.45 8.28 -4.36
N HIS A 205 -8.86 9.24 -3.53
CA HIS A 205 -8.23 9.47 -2.23
C HIS A 205 -9.14 9.02 -1.11
N LEU A 206 -8.62 8.20 -0.19
CA LEU A 206 -9.33 7.66 0.95
C LEU A 206 -8.62 8.03 2.25
N GLN A 207 -9.38 8.52 3.22
CA GLN A 207 -8.88 8.87 4.56
C GLN A 207 -9.64 8.13 5.66
N LYS A 208 -9.05 8.14 6.86
CA LYS A 208 -9.68 7.58 8.05
C LYS A 208 -10.63 8.56 8.71
N VAL A 209 -11.72 8.02 9.25
CA VAL A 209 -12.68 8.77 10.06
C VAL A 209 -12.23 8.75 11.52
N ARG A 210 -12.24 9.91 12.16
CA ARG A 210 -12.00 10.01 13.60
C ARG A 210 -13.18 9.37 14.34
N GLY A 211 -12.91 8.42 15.24
CA GLY A 211 -13.95 7.66 15.95
C GLY A 211 -14.31 6.33 15.28
N ASP A 212 -14.28 6.26 13.95
CA ASP A 212 -14.49 5.02 13.18
C ASP A 212 -13.21 4.60 12.44
N PRO A 213 -12.16 4.17 13.16
CA PRO A 213 -10.85 3.92 12.56
C PRO A 213 -10.89 2.90 11.43
N TRP A 214 -11.80 1.92 11.46
CA TRP A 214 -11.94 0.91 10.39
C TRP A 214 -12.48 1.47 9.07
N LYS A 215 -13.17 2.62 9.09
CA LYS A 215 -13.83 3.19 7.92
C LYS A 215 -12.84 3.98 7.07
N TRP A 216 -12.90 3.75 5.76
CA TRP A 216 -12.30 4.61 4.74
C TRP A 216 -13.39 5.47 4.14
N ILE A 217 -13.14 6.76 3.99
CA ILE A 217 -14.04 7.68 3.30
C ILE A 217 -13.30 8.41 2.18
N PRO A 218 -13.97 8.74 1.06
CA PRO A 218 -13.40 9.61 0.05
C PRO A 218 -12.96 10.96 0.64
N VAL A 219 -11.83 11.47 0.18
CA VAL A 219 -11.43 12.86 0.40
C VAL A 219 -12.09 13.71 -0.68
N ALA A 220 -12.84 14.73 -0.27
CA ALA A 220 -13.47 15.69 -1.16
C ALA A 220 -12.46 16.64 -1.79
#